data_AF-A0AAQ3NKU8-F1
#
_entry.id   AF-A0AAQ3NKU8-F1
#
_cell.length_a   1.000
_cell.length_b   1.000
_cell.length_c   1.000
_cell.angle_alpha   90.00
_cell.angle_beta   90.00
_cell.angle_gamma   90.00
#
_symmetry.space_group_name_H-M   'P 1'
#
loop_
_entity.id
_entity.type
_entity.pdbx_description
1 polymer ?
#
loop_
_entity_poly.entity_id
_entity_poly.type
_entity_poly.pdbx_seq_one_letter_code
_entity_poly.pdbx_strand_id
1 'polypeptide(L)'
;MVVFYVDEVPIREVLRSEKMGGDYPSKPMSLYATIWDASNWATSGGKYKVNYKYAPFVTQFKDLVLKGCSVDPIQEILDRQDCYEQHEDLEAQDYAAVTPMRRLAMRRFRQRYMYYSYCYDTLRYNVPPPECVIVPSEKQRFKETGRLRFGGSHRRQSRRKSRTTNTVADTDEGDM
;
A
#
# COMPACT_ATOMS: atom_id res chain seq x y z
N MET A 1 -5.87 5.62 -12.29
CA MET A 1 -5.03 5.01 -11.23
C MET A 1 -5.85 4.96 -9.94
N VAL A 2 -5.65 3.96 -9.08
CA VAL A 2 -6.22 3.96 -7.72
C VAL A 2 -5.10 4.07 -6.69
N VAL A 3 -5.24 4.97 -5.72
CA VAL A 3 -4.25 5.13 -4.64
C VAL A 3 -4.98 5.12 -3.29
N PHE A 4 -4.42 4.39 -2.34
CA PHE A 4 -4.91 4.32 -0.97
C PHE A 4 -3.94 5.08 -0.07
N TYR A 5 -4.48 5.97 0.76
CA TYR A 5 -3.72 6.80 1.69
C TYR A 5 -4.10 6.49 3.13
N VAL A 6 -3.13 6.63 4.03
CA VAL A 6 -3.33 6.80 5.46
C VAL A 6 -2.61 8.09 5.81
N ASP A 7 -3.36 9.07 6.32
CA ASP A 7 -2.91 10.46 6.40
C ASP A 7 -2.39 10.91 5.02
N GLU A 8 -1.17 11.45 4.95
CA GLU A 8 -0.54 11.89 3.71
C GLU A 8 0.33 10.81 3.04
N VAL A 9 0.39 9.59 3.61
CA VAL A 9 1.27 8.53 3.16
C VAL A 9 0.50 7.54 2.27
N PRO A 10 0.87 7.40 0.98
CA PRO A 10 0.28 6.35 0.17
C PRO A 10 0.74 4.98 0.69
N ILE A 11 -0.19 4.05 0.81
CA ILE A 11 0.08 2.68 1.28
C ILE A 11 -0.05 1.64 0.16
N ARG A 12 -0.77 1.97 -0.92
CA ARG A 12 -0.92 1.15 -2.12
C ARG A 12 -1.25 2.02 -3.33
N GLU A 13 -0.58 1.75 -4.44
CA GLU A 13 -0.82 2.34 -5.76
C GLU A 13 -1.17 1.20 -6.73
N VAL A 14 -2.28 1.34 -7.46
CA VAL A 14 -2.71 0.41 -8.51
C VAL A 14 -2.81 1.19 -9.82
N LEU A 15 -1.81 0.98 -10.68
CA LEU A 15 -1.77 1.56 -12.02
C LEU A 15 -2.62 0.71 -12.95
N ARG A 16 -3.40 1.36 -13.81
CA ARG A 16 -4.12 0.67 -14.88
C ARG A 16 -3.09 0.13 -15.87
N SER A 17 -3.19 -1.14 -16.20
CA SER A 17 -2.41 -1.80 -17.24
C SER A 17 -3.37 -2.49 -18.19
N GLU A 18 -3.06 -2.51 -19.49
CA GLU A 18 -3.88 -3.20 -20.50
C GLU A 18 -4.06 -4.69 -20.17
N LYS A 19 -3.04 -5.30 -19.56
CA LYS A 19 -3.06 -6.70 -19.13
C LYS A 19 -4.09 -7.00 -18.04
N MET A 20 -4.57 -5.98 -17.31
CA MET A 20 -5.63 -6.15 -16.33
C MET A 20 -7.00 -6.35 -16.99
N GLY A 21 -7.18 -5.94 -18.26
CA GLY A 21 -8.47 -6.03 -18.93
C GLY A 21 -9.62 -5.46 -18.10
N GLY A 22 -10.63 -6.29 -17.83
CA GLY A 22 -11.80 -5.94 -17.02
C GLY A 22 -11.58 -5.91 -15.50
N ASP A 23 -10.40 -6.32 -15.01
CA ASP A 23 -10.10 -6.35 -13.57
C ASP A 23 -9.87 -4.93 -13.00
N TYR A 24 -9.57 -3.96 -13.86
CA TYR A 24 -9.46 -2.56 -13.44
C TYR A 24 -10.85 -1.90 -13.36
N PRO A 25 -11.22 -1.28 -12.22
CA PRO A 25 -12.55 -0.69 -12.05
C PRO A 25 -12.78 0.45 -13.05
N SER A 26 -13.82 0.30 -13.88
CA SER A 26 -14.19 1.27 -14.93
C SER A 26 -15.66 1.67 -14.90
N LYS A 27 -16.46 1.07 -14.01
CA LYS A 27 -17.89 1.36 -13.84
C LYS A 27 -18.10 2.40 -12.72
N PRO A 28 -19.20 3.17 -12.75
CA PRO A 28 -19.61 4.00 -11.62
C PRO A 28 -19.65 3.19 -10.31
N MET A 29 -19.28 3.83 -9.20
CA MET A 29 -19.22 3.19 -7.88
C MET A 29 -19.93 4.08 -6.84
N SER A 30 -20.49 3.43 -5.81
CA SER A 30 -21.04 4.12 -4.64
C SER A 30 -20.12 3.95 -3.44
N LEU A 31 -20.13 4.93 -2.54
CA LEU A 31 -19.40 4.86 -1.28
C LEU A 31 -20.24 4.15 -0.21
N TYR A 32 -19.62 3.25 0.55
CA TYR A 32 -20.23 2.59 1.70
C TYR A 32 -19.30 2.67 2.92
N ALA A 33 -19.87 2.87 4.10
CA ALA A 33 -19.18 2.76 5.39
C ALA A 33 -20.06 1.91 6.33
N THR A 34 -19.54 0.78 6.81
CA THR A 34 -20.29 -0.17 7.63
C THR A 34 -19.45 -0.68 8.79
N ILE A 35 -20.11 -0.97 9.91
CA ILE A 35 -19.58 -1.79 11.02
C ILE A 35 -20.40 -3.08 11.06
N TRP A 36 -19.73 -4.23 11.01
CA TRP A 36 -20.41 -5.53 10.94
C TRP A 36 -19.55 -6.65 11.52
N ASP A 37 -20.20 -7.78 11.85
CA ASP A 37 -19.53 -8.95 12.43
C ASP A 37 -18.91 -9.86 11.36
N ALA A 38 -17.58 -9.81 11.27
CA ALA A 38 -16.76 -10.63 10.38
C ALA A 38 -15.98 -11.74 11.13
N SER A 39 -16.54 -12.29 12.21
CA SER A 39 -15.88 -13.26 13.10
C SER A 39 -15.30 -14.50 12.40
N ASN A 40 -15.80 -14.86 11.23
CA ASN A 40 -15.31 -16.02 10.48
C ASN A 40 -13.91 -15.81 9.89
N TRP A 41 -13.41 -14.57 9.77
CA TRP A 41 -12.11 -14.32 9.12
C TRP A 41 -11.32 -13.11 9.65
N ALA A 42 -11.95 -12.11 10.26
CA ALA A 42 -11.32 -10.82 10.55
C ALA A 42 -10.10 -10.91 11.50
N THR A 43 -10.25 -11.60 12.64
CA THR A 43 -9.19 -11.63 13.67
C THR A 43 -8.47 -12.97 13.69
N SER A 44 -7.18 -12.95 13.36
CA SER A 44 -6.33 -14.15 13.24
C SER A 44 -6.92 -15.24 12.34
N GLY A 45 -7.57 -14.84 11.23
CA GLY A 45 -8.21 -15.78 10.31
C GLY A 45 -9.46 -16.45 10.88
N GLY A 46 -10.17 -15.79 11.80
CA GLY A 46 -11.40 -16.28 12.42
C GLY A 46 -11.21 -17.05 13.73
N LYS A 47 -9.97 -17.17 14.22
CA LYS A 47 -9.66 -17.83 15.49
C LYS A 47 -10.29 -17.13 16.70
N TYR A 48 -10.32 -15.80 16.68
CA TYR A 48 -10.90 -14.99 17.75
C TYR A 48 -12.18 -14.32 17.24
N LYS A 49 -13.32 -14.78 17.77
CA LYS A 49 -14.64 -14.25 17.43
C LYS A 49 -14.97 -13.01 18.25
N VAL A 50 -15.90 -12.21 17.77
CA VAL A 50 -16.42 -11.06 18.53
C VAL A 50 -16.96 -11.52 19.88
N ASN A 51 -16.70 -10.73 20.92
CA ASN A 51 -17.28 -10.95 22.23
C ASN A 51 -18.25 -9.81 22.52
N TYR A 52 -19.55 -10.08 22.32
CA TYR A 52 -20.63 -9.11 22.50
C TYR A 52 -20.79 -8.59 23.93
N LYS A 53 -20.10 -9.17 24.93
CA LYS A 53 -20.03 -8.58 26.28
C LYS A 53 -19.33 -7.21 26.30
N TYR A 54 -18.50 -6.91 25.29
CA TYR A 54 -17.83 -5.61 25.14
C TYR A 54 -18.62 -4.62 24.26
N ALA A 55 -19.86 -4.93 23.91
CA ALA A 55 -20.72 -4.01 23.19
C ALA A 55 -21.07 -2.77 24.06
N PRO A 56 -21.36 -1.61 23.44
CA PRO A 56 -21.44 -1.38 22.00
C PRO A 56 -20.07 -1.21 21.31
N PHE A 57 -19.95 -1.72 20.09
CA PHE A 57 -18.82 -1.42 19.22
C PHE A 57 -19.15 -0.16 18.41
N VAL A 58 -18.43 0.93 18.65
CA VAL A 58 -18.74 2.24 18.08
C VAL A 58 -17.61 2.70 17.17
N THR A 59 -17.97 3.13 15.96
CA THR A 59 -17.07 3.84 15.03
C THR A 59 -17.58 5.26 14.83
N GLN A 60 -16.67 6.22 14.72
CA GLN A 60 -16.99 7.62 14.48
C GLN A 60 -16.27 8.08 13.21
N PHE A 61 -17.00 8.76 12.34
CA PHE A 61 -16.50 9.33 11.11
C PHE A 61 -16.79 10.83 11.14
N LYS A 62 -15.85 11.63 10.66
CA LYS A 62 -15.97 13.08 10.52
C LYS A 62 -15.24 13.54 9.27
N ASP A 63 -15.47 14.78 8.87
CA ASP A 63 -14.73 15.44 7.79
C ASP A 63 -14.83 14.65 6.45
N LEU A 64 -16.04 14.17 6.12
CA LEU A 64 -16.28 13.46 4.86
C LEU A 64 -16.08 14.39 3.68
N VAL A 65 -15.12 14.05 2.82
CA VAL A 65 -14.84 14.75 1.57
C VAL A 65 -15.16 13.83 0.39
N LEU A 66 -16.09 14.26 -0.46
CA LEU A 66 -16.42 13.60 -1.72
C LEU A 66 -16.05 14.54 -2.86
N LYS A 67 -14.99 14.17 -3.59
CA LYS A 67 -14.61 14.82 -4.85
C LYS A 67 -14.64 13.76 -5.95
N GLY A 68 -15.49 13.97 -6.93
CA GLY A 68 -15.72 13.00 -7.99
C GLY A 68 -16.85 13.44 -8.90
N CYS A 69 -16.92 12.79 -10.05
CA CYS A 69 -18.02 12.91 -10.99
C CYS A 69 -19.21 12.10 -10.47
N SER A 70 -20.34 12.75 -10.21
CA SER A 70 -21.59 12.06 -9.88
C SER A 70 -22.23 11.53 -11.15
N VAL A 71 -22.75 10.30 -11.09
CA VAL A 71 -23.42 9.65 -12.21
C VAL A 71 -24.83 9.32 -11.77
N ASP A 72 -25.84 9.62 -12.61
CA ASP A 72 -27.18 9.10 -12.40
C ASP A 72 -27.15 7.58 -12.60
N PRO A 73 -27.50 6.76 -11.58
CA PRO A 73 -27.48 5.31 -11.71
C PRO A 73 -28.41 4.76 -12.79
N ILE A 74 -29.38 5.56 -13.28
CA ILE A 74 -30.28 5.21 -14.39
C ILE A 74 -29.60 5.44 -15.75
N GLN A 75 -28.73 6.44 -15.85
CA GLN A 75 -27.95 6.76 -17.04
C GLN A 75 -26.59 6.08 -16.92
N GLU A 76 -26.53 4.77 -17.21
CA GLU A 76 -25.30 3.96 -17.10
C GLU A 76 -24.10 4.46 -17.95
N ILE A 77 -24.31 5.48 -18.80
CA ILE A 77 -23.32 6.09 -19.68
C ILE A 77 -23.39 7.61 -19.49
N LEU A 78 -22.37 8.18 -18.87
CA LEU A 78 -22.14 9.62 -18.93
C LEU A 78 -21.50 9.97 -20.28
N ASP A 79 -21.96 11.05 -20.90
CA ASP A 79 -21.14 11.73 -21.89
C ASP A 79 -19.91 12.30 -21.18
N ARG A 80 -18.73 12.04 -21.73
CA ARG A 80 -17.43 12.40 -21.15
C ARG A 80 -17.29 13.91 -20.87
N GLN A 81 -18.15 14.72 -21.47
CA GLN A 81 -18.15 16.16 -21.38
C GLN A 81 -18.71 16.69 -20.04
N ASP A 82 -19.59 15.94 -19.38
CA ASP A 82 -20.34 16.43 -18.20
C ASP A 82 -19.49 16.49 -16.92
N CYS A 83 -18.29 15.90 -16.93
CA CYS A 83 -17.43 15.80 -15.75
C CYS A 83 -16.01 16.33 -15.96
N TYR A 84 -15.81 17.20 -16.95
CA TYR A 84 -14.50 17.76 -17.27
C TYR A 84 -13.93 18.58 -16.11
N GLU A 85 -14.71 19.51 -15.55
CA GLU A 85 -14.27 20.40 -14.47
C GLU A 85 -13.87 19.61 -13.21
N GLN A 86 -14.69 18.62 -12.81
CA GLN A 86 -14.39 17.77 -11.65
C GLN A 86 -13.16 16.91 -11.89
N HIS A 87 -12.90 16.52 -13.14
CA HIS A 87 -11.69 15.79 -13.50
C HIS A 87 -10.46 16.68 -13.39
N GLU A 88 -10.50 17.90 -13.95
CA GLU A 88 -9.41 18.88 -13.86
C GLU A 88 -9.12 19.25 -12.39
N ASP A 89 -10.15 19.53 -11.61
CA ASP A 89 -10.05 19.80 -10.18
C ASP A 89 -9.40 18.66 -9.42
N LEU A 90 -9.72 17.41 -9.76
CA LEU A 90 -9.13 16.22 -9.15
C LEU A 90 -7.67 16.06 -9.56
N GLU A 91 -7.32 16.27 -10.83
CA GLU A 91 -5.94 16.18 -11.31
C GLU A 91 -5.03 17.26 -10.70
N ALA A 92 -5.59 18.43 -10.38
CA ALA A 92 -4.89 19.51 -9.69
C ALA A 92 -4.59 19.21 -8.21
N GLN A 93 -5.22 18.19 -7.61
CA GLN A 93 -4.99 17.86 -6.19
C GLN A 93 -3.63 17.18 -6.01
N ASP A 94 -2.95 17.52 -4.90
CA ASP A 94 -1.66 16.93 -4.58
C ASP A 94 -1.71 15.40 -4.55
N TYR A 95 -2.81 14.79 -4.08
CA TYR A 95 -2.97 13.33 -3.97
C TYR A 95 -3.28 12.60 -5.28
N ALA A 96 -3.53 13.32 -6.38
CA ALA A 96 -3.85 12.75 -7.69
C ALA A 96 -2.68 11.98 -8.29
N ALA A 97 -1.45 12.41 -8.00
CA ALA A 97 -0.23 11.78 -8.47
C ALA A 97 0.65 11.29 -7.30
N VAL A 98 1.27 10.12 -7.48
CA VAL A 98 2.26 9.60 -6.52
C VAL A 98 3.66 10.03 -6.95
N THR A 99 4.18 11.09 -6.33
CA THR A 99 5.54 11.59 -6.60
C THR A 99 6.61 10.57 -6.20
N PRO A 100 7.86 10.67 -6.70
CA PRO A 100 8.95 9.78 -6.29
C PRO A 100 9.19 9.74 -4.77
N MET A 101 9.06 10.90 -4.10
CA MET A 101 9.15 11.00 -2.64
C MET A 101 8.02 10.23 -1.94
N ARG A 102 6.79 10.35 -2.43
CA ARG A 102 5.65 9.60 -1.92
C ARG A 102 5.76 8.10 -2.17
N ARG A 103 6.29 7.67 -3.33
CA ARG A 103 6.60 6.25 -3.58
C ARG A 103 7.68 5.73 -2.63
N LEU A 104 8.67 6.55 -2.27
CA LEU A 104 9.65 6.20 -1.24
C LEU A 104 9.02 6.07 0.15
N ALA A 105 8.12 6.99 0.52
CA ALA A 105 7.36 6.90 1.76
C ALA A 105 6.49 5.63 1.81
N MET A 106 5.77 5.32 0.73
CA MET A 106 5.00 4.09 0.57
C MET A 106 5.86 2.85 0.75
N ARG A 107 7.04 2.80 0.11
CA ARG A 107 7.98 1.68 0.27
C ARG A 107 8.43 1.52 1.72
N ARG A 108 8.77 2.60 2.42
CA ARG A 108 9.14 2.57 3.85
C ARG A 108 7.99 2.10 4.73
N PHE A 109 6.77 2.59 4.45
CA PHE A 109 5.56 2.17 5.17
C PHE A 109 5.32 0.66 5.00
N ARG A 110 5.28 0.18 3.76
CA ARG A 110 5.11 -1.24 3.44
C ARG A 110 6.20 -2.10 4.04
N GLN A 111 7.45 -1.62 4.04
CA GLN A 111 8.55 -2.33 4.67
C GLN A 111 8.29 -2.56 6.16
N ARG A 112 7.72 -1.60 6.88
CA ARG A 112 7.54 -1.71 8.33
C ARG A 112 6.23 -2.39 8.73
N TYR A 113 5.14 -2.08 8.04
CA TYR A 113 3.78 -2.37 8.50
C TYR A 113 3.03 -3.42 7.68
N MET A 114 3.48 -3.74 6.46
CA MET A 114 2.76 -4.72 5.64
C MET A 114 3.01 -6.15 6.14
N TYR A 115 1.95 -6.82 6.55
CA TYR A 115 1.99 -8.19 7.09
C TYR A 115 1.55 -9.26 6.07
N TYR A 116 0.82 -8.86 5.02
CA TYR A 116 0.33 -9.72 3.95
C TYR A 116 0.34 -8.97 2.62
N SER A 117 0.63 -9.68 1.53
CA SER A 117 0.50 -9.18 0.16
C SER A 117 0.18 -10.34 -0.79
N TYR A 118 -0.92 -10.22 -1.52
CA TYR A 118 -1.34 -11.22 -2.50
C TYR A 118 -0.36 -11.36 -3.68
N CYS A 119 0.40 -10.30 -4.01
CA CYS A 119 1.44 -10.35 -5.03
C CYS A 119 2.58 -11.33 -4.71
N TYR A 120 2.73 -11.71 -3.43
CA TYR A 120 3.71 -12.72 -2.98
C TYR A 120 3.03 -14.01 -2.51
N ASP A 121 1.72 -14.14 -2.68
CA ASP A 121 0.94 -15.32 -2.30
C ASP A 121 0.92 -16.31 -3.47
N THR A 122 1.98 -17.10 -3.59
CA THR A 122 2.14 -18.09 -4.65
C THR A 122 1.24 -19.30 -4.48
N LEU A 123 0.69 -19.53 -3.29
CA LEU A 123 -0.32 -20.58 -3.08
C LEU A 123 -1.68 -20.18 -3.64
N ARG A 124 -2.04 -18.90 -3.53
CA ARG A 124 -3.29 -18.37 -4.10
C ARG A 124 -3.16 -18.03 -5.57
N TYR A 125 -2.03 -17.45 -5.96
CA TYR A 125 -1.73 -17.00 -7.32
C TYR A 125 -0.39 -17.58 -7.78
N ASN A 126 -0.44 -18.74 -8.45
CA ASN A 126 0.76 -19.38 -9.03
C ASN A 126 1.53 -18.41 -9.96
N VAL A 127 0.79 -17.54 -10.66
CA VAL A 127 1.31 -16.42 -11.43
C VAL A 127 0.78 -15.13 -10.79
N PRO A 128 1.65 -14.19 -10.36
CA PRO A 128 1.19 -12.93 -9.79
C PRO A 128 0.30 -12.15 -10.78
N PRO A 129 -0.77 -11.51 -10.29
CA PRO A 129 -1.59 -10.62 -11.11
C PRO A 129 -0.77 -9.52 -11.83
N PRO A 130 -1.19 -9.08 -13.03
CA PRO A 130 -0.37 -8.25 -13.92
C PRO A 130 -0.02 -6.86 -13.38
N GLU A 131 -0.75 -6.37 -12.39
CA GLU A 131 -0.49 -5.10 -11.70
C GLU A 131 0.59 -5.21 -10.62
N CYS A 132 0.98 -6.42 -10.23
CA CYS A 132 1.95 -6.65 -9.17
C CYS A 132 3.38 -6.26 -9.59
N VAL A 133 3.99 -5.36 -8.83
CA VAL A 133 5.42 -5.03 -8.94
C VAL A 133 6.21 -5.89 -7.97
N ILE A 134 6.90 -6.91 -8.48
CA ILE A 134 7.69 -7.84 -7.66
C ILE A 134 9.06 -7.23 -7.32
N VAL A 135 9.18 -6.65 -6.13
CA VAL A 135 10.46 -6.23 -5.57
C VAL A 135 11.19 -7.43 -4.92
N PRO A 136 12.40 -7.84 -5.39
CA PRO A 136 13.07 -9.04 -4.89
C PRO A 136 13.37 -8.99 -3.38
N SER A 137 13.83 -7.85 -2.86
CA SER A 137 14.14 -7.66 -1.44
C SER A 137 12.88 -7.70 -0.55
N GLU A 138 11.72 -7.33 -1.10
CA GLU A 138 10.43 -7.45 -0.41
C GLU A 138 9.95 -8.91 -0.43
N LYS A 139 10.02 -9.58 -1.59
CA LYS A 139 9.64 -11.00 -1.77
C LYS A 139 10.33 -11.92 -0.74
N GLN A 140 11.61 -11.70 -0.45
CA GLN A 140 12.36 -12.50 0.53
C GLN A 140 11.76 -12.47 1.94
N ARG A 141 11.00 -11.42 2.28
CA ARG A 141 10.38 -11.25 3.60
C ARG A 141 9.05 -11.99 3.73
N PHE A 142 8.47 -12.43 2.62
CA PHE A 142 7.19 -13.12 2.58
C PHE A 142 7.34 -14.63 2.43
N LYS A 143 6.40 -15.37 3.02
CA LYS A 143 6.18 -16.79 2.78
C LYS A 143 5.41 -16.98 1.46
N GLU A 144 5.33 -18.21 0.99
CA GLU A 144 4.50 -18.59 -0.17
C GLU A 144 3.00 -18.30 0.03
N THR A 145 2.56 -18.21 1.30
CA THR A 145 1.20 -17.77 1.68
C THR A 145 0.99 -16.27 1.57
N GLY A 146 1.97 -15.50 1.07
CA GLY A 146 1.94 -14.03 1.04
C GLY A 146 2.01 -13.36 2.41
N ARG A 147 2.10 -14.11 3.52
CA ARG A 147 2.25 -13.59 4.88
C ARG A 147 3.71 -13.35 5.22
N LEU A 148 3.99 -12.33 6.04
CA LEU A 148 5.33 -11.98 6.47
C LEU A 148 5.98 -13.14 7.26
N ARG A 149 7.28 -13.38 7.04
CA ARG A 149 8.09 -14.31 7.84
C ARG A 149 8.27 -13.71 9.24
N PHE A 150 7.99 -14.50 10.29
CA PHE A 150 8.21 -14.09 11.67
C PHE A 150 9.68 -13.63 11.87
N GLY A 151 9.87 -12.46 12.51
CA GLY A 151 11.19 -11.84 12.73
C GLY A 151 11.65 -10.82 11.66
N GLY A 152 10.88 -10.59 10.59
CA GLY A 152 11.27 -9.73 9.46
C GLY A 152 10.91 -8.23 9.54
N SER A 153 10.16 -7.79 10.56
CA SER A 153 9.73 -6.38 10.71
C SER A 153 10.67 -5.54 11.61
N HIS A 154 11.42 -6.17 12.53
CA HIS A 154 12.13 -5.45 13.60
C HIS A 154 13.65 -5.64 13.64
N ARG A 155 14.29 -6.14 12.57
CA ARG A 155 15.77 -6.05 12.50
C ARG A 155 16.16 -4.58 12.37
N ARG A 156 16.49 -3.94 13.50
CA ARG A 156 17.23 -2.68 13.56
C ARG A 156 18.43 -2.84 12.63
N GLN A 157 18.44 -2.16 11.48
CA GLN A 157 19.67 -1.94 10.75
C GLN A 157 20.58 -1.16 11.69
N SER A 158 21.50 -1.85 12.38
CA SER A 158 22.60 -1.14 13.01
C SER A 158 23.39 -0.50 11.89
N ARG A 159 23.46 0.83 11.89
CA ARG A 159 24.43 1.55 11.07
C ARG A 159 25.80 1.10 11.55
N ARG A 160 26.41 0.12 10.88
CA ARG A 160 27.84 -0.14 11.00
C ARG A 160 28.55 1.11 10.48
N LYS A 161 28.95 1.98 11.41
CA LYS A 161 29.86 3.08 11.15
C LYS A 161 31.18 2.42 10.74
N SER A 162 31.48 2.44 9.45
CA SER A 162 32.79 2.06 8.93
C SER A 162 33.82 2.95 9.64
N ARG A 163 34.65 2.35 10.50
CA ARG A 163 35.78 3.02 11.13
C ARG A 163 36.94 2.91 10.16
N THR A 164 37.10 3.91 9.31
CA THR A 164 38.29 4.08 8.48
C THR A 164 39.49 4.26 9.41
N THR A 165 40.30 3.22 9.57
CA THR A 165 41.62 3.31 10.19
C THR A 165 42.59 3.86 9.16
N ASN A 166 42.87 5.16 9.24
CA ASN A 166 44.03 5.74 8.59
C ASN A 166 45.26 5.35 9.42
N THR A 167 46.04 4.38 8.95
CA THR A 167 47.38 4.13 9.45
C THR A 167 48.32 5.16 8.84
N VAL A 168 48.77 6.10 9.67
CA VAL A 168 49.92 6.97 9.38
C VAL A 168 51.16 6.08 9.48
N ALA A 169 51.87 5.90 8.36
CA ALA A 169 53.19 5.30 8.35
C ALA A 169 54.20 6.42 8.63
N ASP A 170 54.89 6.29 9.76
CA ASP A 170 55.99 7.16 10.16
C ASP A 170 57.27 6.74 9.43
N THR A 171 58.05 7.73 9.06
CA THR A 171 59.29 7.66 8.26
C THR A 171 60.45 7.03 9.03
N ASP A 172 61.26 6.22 8.35
CA ASP A 172 62.66 6.00 8.76
C ASP A 172 63.52 5.69 7.51
N GLU A 173 64.20 6.73 6.98
CA GLU A 173 65.25 6.62 5.96
C GLU A 173 66.50 7.27 6.55
N GLY A 174 67.51 6.44 6.85
CA GLY A 174 68.82 6.83 7.35
C GLY A 174 69.92 6.03 6.68
N ASP A 175 70.78 6.76 5.96
CA ASP A 175 72.18 6.53 5.56
C ASP A 175 72.62 5.14 5.04
N MET A 176 72.95 5.10 3.73
CA MET A 176 74.32 4.98 3.21
C MET A 176 74.39 5.29 1.71
#